data_AF-A0A0J1GMA5-F1
#
_entry.id   AF-A0A0J1GMA5-F1
#
_cell.length_a   1.000
_cell.length_b   1.000
_cell.length_c   1.000
_cell.angle_alpha   90.00
_cell.angle_beta   90.00
_cell.angle_gamma   90.00
#
_symmetry.space_group_name_H-M   'P 1'
#
loop_
_entity.id
_entity.type
_entity.pdbx_description
1 polymer ?
#
loop_
_entity_poly.entity_id
_entity_poly.type
_entity_poly.pdbx_seq_one_letter_code
_entity_poly.pdbx_strand_id
1 'polypeptide(L)' 'MTSVEFKYIIKLKGLNPSSKSVLAAELVLVQEYTQVSAAKELGIKTPSVNRVVRKIVSYKHSLRAYAKLFS' A
#
# COMPACT_ATOMS: atom_id res chain seq x y z
N MET A 1 -1.19 -0.03 8.86
CA MET A 1 0.29 0.15 8.89
C MET A 1 0.55 1.63 9.10
N THR A 2 1.71 2.05 9.60
CA THR A 2 1.94 3.49 9.81
C THR A 2 2.22 4.22 8.49
N SER A 3 1.99 5.53 8.43
CA SER A 3 2.33 6.35 7.24
C SER A 3 3.82 6.26 6.91
N VAL A 4 4.68 6.17 7.94
CA VAL A 4 6.13 6.00 7.79
C VAL A 4 6.47 4.66 7.12
N GLU A 5 5.90 3.56 7.61
CA GLU A 5 6.08 2.22 7.00
C GLU A 5 5.64 2.23 5.54
N PHE A 6 4.48 2.84 5.23
CA PHE A 6 3.95 2.93 3.88
C PHE A 6 4.90 3.69 2.95
N LYS A 7 5.28 4.92 3.31
CA LYS A 7 6.21 5.76 2.52
C LYS A 7 7.55 5.07 2.27
N TYR A 8 8.07 4.36 3.28
CA TYR A 8 9.28 3.57 3.13
C TYR A 8 9.12 2.46 2.08
N ILE A 9 8.03 1.70 2.11
CA ILE A 9 7.76 0.65 1.12
C ILE A 9 7.62 1.23 -0.30
N ILE A 10 6.89 2.33 -0.46
CA ILE A 10 6.72 3.01 -1.76
C ILE A 10 8.09 3.40 -2.34
N LYS A 11 8.93 4.07 -1.53
CA LYS A 11 10.27 4.50 -1.94
C LYS A 11 11.18 3.32 -2.26
N LEU A 12 11.24 2.32 -1.39
CA LEU A 12 12.11 1.15 -1.54
C LEU A 12 11.77 0.32 -2.78
N LYS A 13 10.49 0.23 -3.15
CA LYS A 13 10.01 -0.58 -4.27
C LYS A 13 9.78 0.23 -5.55
N GLY A 14 10.15 1.52 -5.57
CA GLY A 14 10.03 2.37 -6.74
C GLY A 14 8.58 2.53 -7.23
N LEU A 15 7.60 2.51 -6.32
CA LEU A 15 6.21 2.74 -6.68
C LEU A 15 5.97 4.24 -6.86
N ASN A 16 5.23 4.62 -7.91
CA ASN A 16 4.93 6.04 -8.15
C ASN A 16 3.93 6.56 -7.09
N PRO A 17 4.33 7.49 -6.20
CA PRO A 17 3.47 7.99 -5.13
C PRO A 17 2.26 8.79 -5.66
N SER A 18 2.36 9.38 -6.85
CA SER A 18 1.27 10.15 -7.48
C SER A 18 0.27 9.25 -8.24
N SER A 19 0.54 7.94 -8.33
CA SER A 19 -0.42 7.02 -8.94
C SER A 19 -1.69 6.94 -8.09
N LYS A 20 -2.86 7.13 -8.72
CA LYS A 20 -4.16 6.97 -8.06
C LYS A 20 -4.30 5.63 -7.35
N SER A 21 -3.73 4.55 -7.88
CA SER A 21 -3.74 3.25 -7.19
C SER A 21 -2.92 3.29 -5.89
N VAL A 22 -1.73 3.89 -5.91
CA VAL A 22 -0.89 4.01 -4.71
C VAL A 22 -1.55 4.90 -3.67
N LEU A 23 -2.15 6.02 -4.07
CA LEU A 23 -2.93 6.87 -3.18
C LEU A 23 -4.12 6.12 -2.57
N ALA A 24 -4.83 5.30 -3.36
CA ALA A 24 -5.93 4.48 -2.84
C ALA A 24 -5.44 3.44 -1.82
N ALA A 25 -4.24 2.91 -2.03
CA ALA A 25 -3.63 2.00 -1.09
C ALA A 25 -3.28 2.68 0.24
N GLU A 26 -2.87 3.95 0.20
CA GLU A 26 -2.60 4.74 1.41
C GLU A 26 -3.88 4.95 2.22
N LEU A 27 -4.98 5.33 1.57
CA LEU A 27 -6.30 5.46 2.21
C LEU A 27 -6.69 4.17 2.94
N VAL A 28 -6.52 3.01 2.29
CA VAL A 28 -6.88 1.71 2.86
C VAL A 28 -5.93 1.30 3.99
N LEU A 29 -4.62 1.37 3.76
CA LEU A 29 -3.63 0.76 4.64
C LEU A 29 -3.19 1.65 5.81
N VAL A 30 -3.40 2.96 5.69
CA VAL A 30 -2.99 3.97 6.68
C VAL A 30 -4.19 4.68 7.30
N GLN A 31 -5.23 4.98 6.51
CA GLN A 31 -6.39 5.77 6.98
C GLN A 31 -7.66 4.92 7.20
N GLU A 32 -7.53 3.59 7.16
CA GLU A 32 -8.60 2.63 7.47
C GLU A 32 -9.84 2.70 6.56
N TYR A 33 -9.68 3.24 5.34
CA TYR A 33 -10.74 3.18 4.33
C TYR A 33 -10.98 1.73 3.89
N THR A 34 -12.21 1.42 3.52
CA THR A 34 -12.51 0.19 2.75
C THR A 34 -11.93 0.30 1.34
N GLN A 35 -11.63 -0.82 0.67
CA GLN A 35 -11.16 -0.75 -0.72
C GLN A 35 -12.21 -0.13 -1.66
N VAL A 36 -13.49 -0.26 -1.35
CA VAL A 36 -14.60 0.30 -2.13
C VAL A 36 -14.67 1.82 -1.94
N SER A 37 -14.57 2.33 -0.71
CA SER A 37 -14.58 3.77 -0.45
C SER A 37 -13.35 4.46 -1.05
N ALA A 38 -12.16 3.87 -0.92
CA ALA A 38 -10.94 4.40 -1.54
C ALA A 38 -10.99 4.39 -3.07
N ALA A 39 -11.61 3.37 -3.67
CA ALA A 39 -11.82 3.30 -5.12
C ALA A 39 -12.76 4.41 -5.61
N LYS A 40 -13.85 4.65 -4.87
CA LYS A 40 -14.80 5.75 -5.15
C LYS A 40 -14.13 7.12 -5.01
N GLU A 41 -13.40 7.34 -3.92
CA GLU A 41 -12.71 8.61 -3.62
C GLU A 41 -11.76 9.03 -4.75
N LEU A 42 -11.01 8.08 -5.31
CA LEU A 42 -9.99 8.36 -6.32
C LEU A 42 -10.47 8.12 -7.76
N GLY A 43 -11.74 7.73 -7.94
CA GLY A 43 -12.34 7.48 -9.25
C GLY A 43 -11.65 6.36 -10.02
N ILE A 44 -11.29 5.27 -9.34
CA ILE A 44 -10.66 4.08 -9.94
C ILE A 44 -11.44 2.81 -9.64
N LYS A 45 -11.21 1.75 -10.41
CA LYS A 45 -11.88 0.46 -10.20
C LYS A 45 -11.33 -0.24 -8.94
N THR A 46 -12.21 -0.82 -8.12
CA THR A 46 -11.86 -1.58 -6.91
C THR A 46 -10.80 -2.67 -7.13
N PRO A 47 -10.81 -3.45 -8.25
CA PRO A 47 -9.75 -4.41 -8.53
C PRO A 47 -8.35 -3.78 -8.61
N SER A 48 -8.22 -2.54 -9.08
CA SER A 48 -6.94 -1.83 -9.12
C SER A 48 -6.43 -1.52 -7.72
N VAL A 49 -7.33 -1.10 -6.81
CA VAL A 49 -7.03 -0.93 -5.37
C VAL A 49 -6.60 -2.26 -4.76
N ASN A 50 -7.37 -3.32 -4.98
CA ASN A 50 -7.07 -4.65 -4.43
C ASN A 50 -5.69 -5.15 -4.86
N ARG A 51 -5.34 -4.97 -6.13
CA ARG A 51 -4.05 -5.40 -6.69
C ARG A 51 -2.89 -4.71 -5.98
N VAL A 52 -2.95 -3.39 -5.84
CA VAL A 52 -1.84 -2.62 -5.25
C VAL A 52 -1.78 -2.78 -3.73
N VAL A 53 -2.92 -2.90 -3.05
CA VAL A 53 -2.98 -3.19 -1.60
C VAL A 53 -2.30 -4.53 -1.30
N ARG A 54 -2.66 -5.60 -2.03
CA ARG A 54 -2.01 -6.91 -1.87
C ARG A 54 -0.51 -6.85 -2.13
N LYS A 55 -0.10 -6.11 -3.16
CA LYS A 55 1.31 -5.91 -3.51
C LYS A 55 2.10 -5.24 -2.37
N ILE A 56 1.58 -4.16 -1.79
CA ILE A 56 2.23 -3.43 -0.70
C ILE A 56 2.26 -4.27 0.59
N VAL A 57 1.18 -4.98 0.90
CA VAL A 57 1.13 -5.90 2.06
C VAL A 57 2.17 -7.02 1.90
N SER A 58 2.29 -7.61 0.71
CA SER A 58 3.31 -8.61 0.41
C SER A 58 4.72 -8.07 0.65
N TYR A 59 5.02 -6.84 0.21
CA TYR A 59 6.31 -6.20 0.49
C TYR A 59 6.58 -6.01 1.97
N LYS A 60 5.57 -5.60 2.75
CA LYS A 60 5.69 -5.49 4.20
C LYS A 60 6.04 -6.84 4.85
N HIS A 61 5.40 -7.92 4.40
CA HIS A 61 5.71 -9.26 4.91
C HIS A 61 7.14 -9.69 4.58
N SER A 62 7.61 -9.46 3.34
CA SER A 62 8.99 -9.76 2.95
C SER A 62 10.01 -8.96 3.76
N LEU A 63 9.75 -7.68 4.05
CA LEU A 63 10.64 -6.86 4.88
C LEU A 63 10.70 -7.35 6.32
N ARG A 64 9.56 -7.74 6.91
CA ARG A 64 9.53 -8.34 8.24
C ARG A 64 10.25 -9.69 8.29
N ALA A 65 10.09 -10.52 7.27
CA ALA A 65 10.80 -11.79 7.17
C ALA A 65 12.32 -11.58 7.07
N TYR A 66 12.75 -10.63 6.24
CA TYR A 66 14.16 -10.25 6.13
C TYR A 66 14.72 -9.75 7.47
N ALA A 67 14.03 -8.84 8.15
CA ALA A 67 14.48 -8.31 9.44
C ALA A 67 14.68 -9.40 10.50
N LYS A 68 13.83 -10.44 10.50
CA LYS A 68 13.95 -11.58 11.42
C LYS A 68 15.17 -12.47 11.18
N LEU A 69 15.73 -12.48 9.96
CA LEU A 69 16.91 -13.29 9.65
C LEU A 69 18.21 -12.68 10.18
N PHE A 70 18.20 -11.40 10.52
CA PHE A 70 19.36 -10.63 10.96
C PHE A 70 19.16 -10.00 12.36
N SER A 71 18.12 -10.44 13.09
CA SER A 71 17.85 -10.11 14.49
C SER A 71 18.17 -11.29 15.38
#